data_AF-A0A090DY18-F1
#
_entry.id   AF-A0A090DY18-F1
#
_cell.length_a   1.000
_cell.length_b   1.000
_cell.length_c   1.000
_cell.angle_alpha   90.00
_cell.angle_beta   90.00
_cell.angle_gamma   90.00
#
_symmetry.space_group_name_H-M   'P 1'
#
loop_
_entity.id
_entity.type
_entity.pdbx_description
1 polymer ?
#
loop_
_entity_poly.entity_id
_entity_poly.type
_entity_poly.pdbx_seq_one_letter_code
_entity_poly.pdbx_strand_id
1 'polypeptide(L)'
;MPAFSANSRIIYCDKELQVPLYKILKLPEARNLIKDIQKDGPFKVLVNNHSKLSNQFGAYWDPATRTIVVSLNSNQSEGGIIRSILFELHNALINDKLEHAYDLASKRQIDKESFVEAIERMEYLNSLGASKRKDGISKLVRSFQTC
;
A
#
# COMPACT_ATOMS: atom_id res chain seq x y z
N MET A 1 -8.72 -0.13 25.40
CA MET A 1 -8.56 -0.15 23.94
C MET A 1 -8.58 1.29 23.44
N PRO A 2 -7.57 1.81 22.74
CA PRO A 2 -7.69 3.15 22.17
C PRO A 2 -8.54 3.07 20.90
N ALA A 3 -9.65 3.80 20.91
CA ALA A 3 -10.53 3.96 19.76
C ALA A 3 -9.80 4.74 18.66
N PHE A 4 -9.90 4.25 17.42
CA PHE A 4 -9.44 4.94 16.22
C PHE A 4 -10.13 6.31 16.14
N SER A 5 -9.37 7.39 16.33
CA SER A 5 -9.91 8.75 16.31
C SER A 5 -10.29 9.16 14.89
N ALA A 6 -11.58 9.37 14.65
CA ALA A 6 -12.33 10.26 13.73
C ALA A 6 -11.84 10.60 12.30
N ASN A 7 -10.60 10.26 11.89
CA ASN A 7 -10.07 10.43 10.53
C ASN A 7 -9.84 9.09 9.83
N SER A 8 -10.12 7.96 10.48
CA SER A 8 -10.19 6.65 9.86
C SER A 8 -11.58 6.46 9.26
N ARG A 9 -11.80 6.93 8.02
CA ARG A 9 -12.90 6.37 7.22
C ARG A 9 -12.53 4.91 6.95
N ILE A 10 -12.98 4.05 7.86
CA ILE A 10 -13.03 2.59 7.90
C ILE A 10 -12.04 1.89 6.96
N ILE A 11 -10.78 1.72 7.42
CA ILE A 11 -9.96 0.61 6.90
C ILE A 11 -10.46 -0.63 7.64
N TYR A 12 -11.11 -1.55 6.93
CA TYR A 12 -11.44 -2.84 7.53
C TYR A 12 -10.16 -3.65 7.66
N CYS A 13 -9.84 -4.07 8.88
CA CYS A 13 -8.57 -4.68 9.23
C CYS A 13 -8.80 -5.88 10.14
N ASP A 14 -8.19 -7.01 9.81
CA ASP A 14 -8.19 -8.17 10.70
C ASP A 14 -7.48 -7.85 12.03
N LYS A 15 -7.89 -8.53 13.10
CA LYS A 15 -7.47 -8.20 14.49
C LYS A 15 -5.96 -8.28 14.66
N GLU A 16 -5.36 -9.27 14.03
CA GLU A 16 -3.94 -9.58 14.03
C GLU A 16 -3.09 -8.45 13.44
N LEU A 17 -3.67 -7.64 12.56
CA LEU A 17 -2.99 -6.55 11.86
C LEU A 17 -3.25 -5.18 12.51
N GLN A 18 -4.07 -5.11 13.57
CA GLN A 18 -4.40 -3.82 14.20
C GLN A 18 -3.18 -3.11 14.79
N VAL A 19 -2.26 -3.84 15.44
CA VAL A 19 -1.05 -3.25 16.03
C VAL A 19 -0.11 -2.72 14.94
N PRO A 20 0.27 -3.50 13.91
CA PRO A 20 0.99 -2.99 12.75
C PRO A 20 0.32 -1.78 12.10
N LEU A 21 -0.98 -1.84 11.85
CA LEU A 21 -1.73 -0.77 11.18
C LEU A 21 -1.76 0.50 12.05
N TYR A 22 -1.92 0.36 13.36
CA TYR A 22 -1.84 1.48 14.29
C TYR A 22 -0.48 2.18 14.25
N LYS A 23 0.63 1.41 14.18
CA LYS A 23 1.98 1.96 14.03
C LYS A 23 2.15 2.69 12.69
N ILE A 24 1.62 2.12 11.61
CA ILE A 24 1.59 2.78 10.28
C ILE A 24 0.85 4.11 10.35
N LEU A 25 -0.32 4.15 11.00
CA LEU A 25 -1.13 5.37 11.13
C LEU A 25 -0.48 6.47 11.97
N LYS A 26 0.57 6.18 12.77
CA LYS A 26 1.36 7.21 13.43
C LYS A 26 2.27 7.98 12.48
N LEU A 27 2.57 7.41 11.31
CA LEU A 27 3.42 8.05 10.31
C LEU A 27 2.59 9.06 9.49
N PRO A 28 2.93 10.36 9.49
CA PRO A 28 2.22 11.37 8.71
C PRO A 28 2.14 11.03 7.22
N GLU A 29 3.22 10.54 6.64
CA GLU A 29 3.32 10.18 5.23
C GLU A 29 2.38 9.02 4.89
N ALA A 30 2.31 8.00 5.75
CA ALA A 30 1.41 6.88 5.55
C ALA A 30 -0.06 7.28 5.69
N ARG A 31 -0.38 8.22 6.59
CA ARG A 31 -1.74 8.78 6.67
C ARG A 31 -2.14 9.51 5.40
N ASN A 32 -1.23 10.28 4.80
CA ASN A 32 -1.51 10.96 3.54
C ASN A 32 -1.70 9.96 2.40
N LEU A 33 -0.84 8.94 2.32
CA LEU A 33 -0.95 7.85 1.35
C LEU A 33 -2.31 7.13 1.45
N ILE A 34 -2.71 6.76 2.67
CA ILE A 34 -4.02 6.13 2.94
C ILE A 34 -5.17 7.05 2.50
N LYS A 35 -5.10 8.35 2.83
CA LYS A 35 -6.13 9.32 2.41
C LYS A 35 -6.24 9.41 0.90
N ASP A 36 -5.11 9.36 0.18
CA ASP A 36 -5.11 9.42 -1.28
C ASP A 36 -5.74 8.17 -1.88
N ILE A 37 -5.39 6.98 -1.41
CA ILE A 37 -6.02 5.71 -1.86
C ILE A 37 -7.53 5.72 -1.57
N GLN A 38 -7.94 6.27 -0.43
CA GLN A 38 -9.35 6.33 -0.05
C GLN A 38 -10.21 7.28 -0.90
N LYS A 39 -9.63 8.15 -1.72
CA LYS A 39 -10.39 8.98 -2.68
C LYS A 39 -11.11 8.10 -3.70
N ASP A 40 -10.54 6.95 -4.03
CA ASP A 40 -11.07 5.98 -4.99
C ASP A 40 -11.95 4.91 -4.32
N GLY A 41 -12.24 5.09 -3.02
CA GLY A 41 -13.11 4.23 -2.23
C GLY A 41 -12.41 3.48 -1.10
N PRO A 42 -13.18 2.85 -0.19
CA PRO A 42 -12.62 2.12 0.93
C PRO A 42 -11.77 0.93 0.47
N PHE A 43 -10.83 0.52 1.31
CA PHE A 43 -10.01 -0.67 1.09
C PHE A 43 -9.85 -1.45 2.39
N LYS A 44 -9.42 -2.71 2.28
CA LYS A 44 -9.29 -3.65 3.40
C LYS A 44 -7.84 -4.10 3.57
N VAL A 45 -7.48 -4.52 4.78
CA VAL A 45 -6.19 -5.16 5.07
C VAL A 45 -6.47 -6.48 5.79
N LEU A 46 -6.30 -7.60 5.08
CA LEU A 46 -6.74 -8.92 5.53
C LEU A 46 -5.59 -9.91 5.60
N VAL A 47 -5.73 -10.88 6.49
CA VAL A 47 -4.84 -12.02 6.58
C VAL A 47 -5.31 -13.13 5.65
N ASN A 48 -4.42 -13.62 4.79
CA ASN A 48 -4.64 -14.84 4.04
C ASN A 48 -3.32 -15.61 3.89
N ASN A 49 -3.17 -16.65 4.70
CA ASN A 49 -2.00 -17.52 4.72
C ASN A 49 -2.04 -18.61 3.65
N HIS A 50 -3.12 -18.70 2.88
CA HIS A 50 -3.29 -19.69 1.82
C HIS A 50 -2.99 -19.13 0.43
N SER A 51 -2.87 -17.80 0.28
CA SER A 51 -2.51 -17.20 -1.00
C SER A 51 -1.03 -17.41 -1.29
N LYS A 52 -0.73 -17.97 -2.46
CA LYS A 52 0.65 -18.20 -2.92
C LYS A 52 1.43 -16.88 -3.02
N LEU A 53 0.77 -15.80 -3.43
CA LEU A 53 1.41 -14.48 -3.62
C LEU A 53 1.79 -13.85 -2.28
N SER A 54 0.86 -13.78 -1.31
CA SER A 54 1.17 -13.23 0.02
C SER A 54 2.22 -14.08 0.74
N ASN A 55 2.23 -15.40 0.54
CA ASN A 55 3.24 -16.26 1.14
C ASN A 55 4.66 -16.04 0.57
N GLN A 56 4.78 -15.64 -0.70
CA GLN A 56 6.06 -15.35 -1.35
C GLN A 56 6.58 -13.94 -1.04
N PHE A 57 5.69 -12.94 -1.07
CA PHE A 57 6.07 -11.53 -0.98
C PHE A 57 5.73 -10.87 0.37
N GLY A 58 5.10 -11.61 1.27
CA GLY A 58 4.62 -11.14 2.57
C GLY A 58 3.27 -10.43 2.51
N ALA A 59 3.02 -9.63 1.45
CA ALA A 59 1.70 -9.07 1.14
C ALA A 59 1.55 -8.82 -0.36
N TYR A 60 0.33 -8.56 -0.81
CA TYR A 60 0.03 -8.01 -2.14
C TYR A 60 -1.24 -7.16 -2.12
N TRP A 61 -1.33 -6.19 -3.02
CA TRP A 61 -2.56 -5.47 -3.35
C TRP A 61 -3.40 -6.25 -4.35
N ASP A 62 -4.66 -6.54 -3.99
CA ASP A 62 -5.69 -7.03 -4.89
C ASP A 62 -6.58 -5.85 -5.34
N PRO A 63 -6.45 -5.38 -6.59
CA PRO A 63 -7.24 -4.26 -7.09
C PRO A 63 -8.71 -4.60 -7.27
N ALA A 64 -9.04 -5.85 -7.60
CA ALA A 64 -10.42 -6.27 -7.86
C ALA A 64 -11.28 -6.18 -6.60
N THR A 65 -10.69 -6.47 -5.44
CA THR A 65 -11.39 -6.41 -4.14
C THR A 65 -10.96 -5.23 -3.28
N ARG A 66 -10.07 -4.36 -3.79
CA ARG A 66 -9.42 -3.27 -3.05
C ARG A 66 -8.92 -3.75 -1.68
N THR A 67 -8.12 -4.81 -1.68
CA THR A 67 -7.64 -5.46 -0.44
C THR A 67 -6.13 -5.63 -0.46
N ILE A 68 -5.46 -5.18 0.60
CA ILE A 68 -4.10 -5.61 0.90
C ILE A 68 -4.20 -6.96 1.62
N VAL A 69 -3.71 -8.00 0.97
CA VAL A 69 -3.70 -9.36 1.50
C VAL A 69 -2.32 -9.64 2.08
N VAL A 70 -2.27 -9.93 3.38
CA VAL A 70 -1.05 -10.14 4.15
C VAL A 70 -0.94 -11.61 4.54
N SER A 71 0.23 -12.20 4.39
CA SER A 71 0.55 -13.49 5.00
C SER A 71 1.18 -13.25 6.37
N LEU A 72 0.76 -14.03 7.35
CA LEU A 72 1.35 -14.08 8.68
C LEU A 72 2.11 -15.40 8.82
N ASN A 73 3.31 -15.45 8.24
CA ASN A 73 4.20 -16.58 8.42
C ASN A 73 4.84 -16.55 9.81
N SER A 74 5.10 -17.71 10.42
CA SER A 74 5.66 -17.83 11.78
C SER A 74 7.01 -17.12 11.97
N ASN A 75 7.73 -16.87 10.87
CA ASN A 75 9.07 -16.26 10.88
C ASN A 75 9.02 -14.76 10.56
N GLN A 76 7.84 -14.18 10.35
CA GLN A 76 7.70 -12.79 9.94
C GLN A 76 7.65 -11.88 11.16
N SER A 77 8.64 -11.01 11.30
CA SER A 77 8.64 -10.00 12.37
C SER A 77 7.56 -8.95 12.12
N GLU A 78 7.10 -8.29 13.19
CA GLU A 78 6.16 -7.17 13.08
C GLU A 78 6.68 -6.07 12.13
N GLY A 79 7.98 -5.76 12.20
CA GLY A 79 8.61 -4.81 11.28
C GLY A 79 8.58 -5.27 9.81
N GLY A 80 8.63 -6.58 9.57
CA GLY A 80 8.40 -7.17 8.25
C GLY A 80 6.98 -6.98 7.76
N ILE A 81 5.98 -7.22 8.61
CA ILE A 81 4.56 -7.02 8.31
C ILE A 81 4.28 -5.55 7.98
N ILE A 82 4.77 -4.61 8.83
CA ILE A 82 4.64 -3.17 8.62
C ILE A 82 5.24 -2.76 7.27
N ARG A 83 6.44 -3.26 6.96
CA ARG A 83 7.12 -3.00 5.69
C ARG A 83 6.28 -3.49 4.50
N SER A 84 5.76 -4.71 4.55
CA SER A 84 4.93 -5.27 3.48
C SER A 84 3.65 -4.45 3.27
N ILE A 85 2.94 -4.07 4.32
CA ILE A 85 1.72 -3.24 4.20
C ILE A 85 2.05 -1.86 3.61
N LEU A 86 3.12 -1.20 4.06
CA LEU A 86 3.53 0.11 3.52
C LEU A 86 3.88 0.01 2.03
N PHE A 87 4.55 -1.06 1.63
CA PHE A 87 4.89 -1.30 0.24
C PHE A 87 3.62 -1.45 -0.61
N GLU A 88 2.65 -2.24 -0.16
CA GLU A 88 1.39 -2.44 -0.90
C GLU A 88 0.48 -1.21 -0.92
N LEU A 89 0.48 -0.37 0.11
CA LEU A 89 -0.21 0.92 0.06
C LEU A 89 0.33 1.79 -1.09
N HIS A 90 1.63 1.77 -1.33
CA HIS A 90 2.18 2.48 -2.49
C HIS A 90 1.78 1.85 -3.81
N ASN A 91 1.73 0.51 -3.90
CA ASN A 91 1.28 -0.18 -5.11
C ASN A 91 -0.18 0.14 -5.41
N ALA A 92 -1.04 0.17 -4.39
CA ALA A 92 -2.44 0.56 -4.52
C ALA A 92 -2.58 1.96 -5.14
N LEU A 93 -1.84 2.96 -4.62
CA LEU A 93 -1.87 4.32 -5.18
C LEU A 93 -1.40 4.39 -6.64
N ILE A 94 -0.44 3.56 -7.04
CA ILE A 94 0.09 3.55 -8.40
C ILE A 94 -0.86 2.83 -9.35
N ASN A 95 -1.42 1.69 -8.92
CA ASN A 95 -2.36 0.92 -9.72
C ASN A 95 -3.62 1.74 -10.03
N ASP A 96 -4.15 2.47 -9.04
CA ASP A 96 -5.32 3.34 -9.25
C ASP A 96 -5.04 4.44 -10.29
N LYS A 97 -3.82 5.01 -10.31
CA LYS A 97 -3.41 5.99 -11.34
C LYS A 97 -3.25 5.38 -12.72
N LEU A 98 -2.77 4.14 -12.80
CA LEU A 98 -2.66 3.39 -14.06
C LEU A 98 -4.04 3.08 -14.61
N GLU A 99 -4.95 2.55 -13.78
CA GLU A 99 -6.33 2.25 -14.17
C GLU A 99 -7.07 3.51 -14.63
N HIS A 100 -6.88 4.66 -13.97
CA HIS A 100 -7.44 5.93 -14.41
C HIS A 100 -6.93 6.36 -15.80
N ALA A 101 -5.63 6.22 -16.07
CA ALA A 101 -5.07 6.52 -17.38
C ALA A 101 -5.62 5.58 -18.47
N TYR A 102 -5.78 4.29 -18.17
CA TYR A 102 -6.43 3.33 -19.06
C TYR A 102 -7.90 3.67 -19.32
N ASP A 103 -8.66 4.06 -18.30
CA ASP A 103 -10.06 4.47 -18.43
C ASP A 103 -10.20 5.70 -19.35
N LEU A 104 -9.38 6.74 -19.14
CA LEU A 104 -9.35 7.92 -20.01
C LEU A 104 -9.01 7.55 -21.45
N ALA A 105 -8.02 6.66 -21.66
CA ALA A 105 -7.64 6.20 -22.99
C ALA A 105 -8.78 5.41 -23.67
N SER A 106 -9.44 4.51 -22.93
CA SER A 106 -10.57 3.73 -23.43
C SER A 106 -11.76 4.61 -23.84
N LYS A 107 -11.97 5.73 -23.14
CA LYS A 107 -12.99 6.74 -23.43
C LYS A 107 -12.55 7.78 -24.47
N ARG A 108 -11.33 7.66 -25.02
CA ARG A 108 -10.70 8.63 -25.94
C ARG A 108 -10.62 10.05 -25.37
N GLN A 109 -10.52 10.17 -24.05
CA GLN A 109 -10.42 11.44 -23.31
C GLN A 109 -8.96 11.90 -23.12
N ILE A 110 -8.01 11.09 -23.56
CA ILE A 110 -6.59 11.38 -23.61
C ILE A 110 -6.05 10.88 -24.96
N ASP A 111 -5.15 11.63 -25.58
CA ASP A 111 -4.48 11.20 -26.81
C ASP A 111 -3.37 10.18 -26.51
N LYS A 112 -2.85 9.56 -27.57
CA LYS A 112 -1.86 8.49 -27.47
C LYS A 112 -0.55 8.97 -26.86
N GLU A 113 -0.06 10.15 -27.23
CA GLU A 113 1.20 10.68 -26.69
C GLU A 113 1.08 10.96 -25.19
N SER A 114 0.00 11.62 -24.78
CA SER A 114 -0.31 11.92 -23.38
C SER A 114 -0.50 10.66 -22.53
N PHE A 115 -1.09 9.60 -23.09
CA PHE A 115 -1.21 8.30 -22.42
C PHE A 115 0.16 7.66 -22.20
N VAL A 116 1.01 7.59 -23.24
CA VAL A 116 2.36 7.02 -23.14
C VAL A 116 3.19 7.78 -22.11
N GLU A 117 3.19 9.12 -22.15
CA GLU A 117 3.92 9.95 -21.19
C GLU A 117 3.44 9.72 -19.75
N ALA A 118 2.12 9.56 -19.55
CA ALA A 118 1.56 9.27 -18.23
C ALA A 118 2.04 7.92 -17.69
N ILE A 119 2.06 6.87 -18.52
CA ILE A 119 2.56 5.53 -18.16
C ILE A 119 4.06 5.59 -17.85
N GLU A 120 4.87 6.16 -18.74
CA GLU A 120 6.33 6.26 -18.57
C GLU A 120 6.70 7.06 -17.31
N ARG A 121 5.99 8.16 -17.06
CA ARG A 121 6.17 8.97 -15.85
C ARG A 121 5.78 8.19 -14.59
N MET A 122 4.73 7.37 -14.64
CA MET A 122 4.34 6.51 -13.52
C MET A 122 5.37 5.41 -13.24
N GLU A 123 5.89 4.75 -14.27
CA GLU A 123 6.95 3.75 -14.14
C GLU A 123 8.25 4.37 -13.60
N TYR A 124 8.64 5.54 -14.13
CA TYR A 124 9.78 6.29 -13.64
C TYR A 124 9.63 6.66 -12.15
N LEU A 125 8.47 7.20 -11.76
CA LEU A 125 8.19 7.53 -10.36
C LEU A 125 8.15 6.28 -9.46
N ASN A 126 7.67 5.14 -9.97
CA ASN A 126 7.67 3.88 -9.23
C ASN A 126 9.11 3.35 -9.02
N SER A 127 9.94 3.42 -10.06
CA SER A 127 11.37 3.06 -10.00
C SER A 127 12.15 3.98 -9.05
N LEU A 128 11.97 5.30 -9.18
CA LEU A 128 12.59 6.30 -8.32
C LEU A 128 12.11 6.16 -6.87
N GLY A 129 10.81 5.89 -6.68
CA GLY A 129 10.23 5.59 -5.39
C GLY A 129 10.79 4.31 -4.80
N ALA A 130 10.94 3.23 -5.58
CA ALA A 130 11.49 1.96 -5.10
C ALA A 130 12.93 2.12 -4.62
N SER A 131 13.73 2.90 -5.35
CA SER A 131 15.10 3.26 -4.97
C SER A 131 15.15 4.03 -3.65
N LYS A 132 14.37 5.12 -3.50
CA LYS A 132 14.31 5.92 -2.26
C LYS A 132 13.70 5.16 -1.07
N ARG A 133 12.76 4.24 -1.32
CA ARG A 133 12.10 3.39 -0.31
C ARG A 133 13.06 2.39 0.33
N LYS A 134 14.03 1.85 -0.44
CA LYS A 134 15.05 0.94 0.10
C LYS A 134 15.87 1.59 1.23
N ASP A 135 16.16 2.88 1.08
CA ASP A 135 16.93 3.66 2.06
C ASP A 135 16.09 4.14 3.24
N GLY A 136 14.88 4.65 2.98
CA GLY A 136 13.96 5.16 4.02
C GLY A 136 13.45 4.06 4.95
N ILE A 137 13.07 2.91 4.42
CA ILE A 137 12.58 1.79 5.22
C ILE A 137 13.73 1.15 6.02
N SER A 138 14.96 1.14 5.49
CA SER A 138 16.14 0.69 6.24
C SER A 138 16.43 1.56 7.47
N LYS A 139 16.21 2.88 7.38
CA LYS A 139 16.30 3.79 8.55
C LYS A 139 15.14 3.57 9.53
N LEU A 140 13.93 3.40 9.03
CA LEU A 140 12.73 3.21 9.86
C LEU A 140 12.80 1.90 10.65
N VAL A 141 13.17 0.78 10.02
CA VAL A 141 13.31 -0.52 10.69
C VAL A 141 14.42 -0.52 11.74
N ARG A 142 15.53 0.21 11.52
CA ARG A 142 16.56 0.38 12.55
C ARG A 142 16.04 1.10 13.79
N SER A 143 15.16 2.09 13.63
CA SER A 143 14.56 2.80 14.78
C SER A 143 13.63 1.92 15.62
N PHE A 144 13.07 0.86 15.04
CA PHE A 144 12.24 -0.12 15.75
C PHE A 144 13.02 -1.29 16.35
N GLN A 145 14.31 -1.45 16.03
CA GLN A 145 15.18 -2.48 16.62
C GLN A 145 15.95 -1.99 17.86
N THR A 146 15.92 -0.69 18.15
CA THR A 146 16.60 -0.04 19.28
C THR A 146 15.68 0.29 20.46
N CYS A 147 14.47 -0.29 20.52
CA CYS A 147 13.54 -0.18 21.65
C CYS A 147 13.28 -1.55 22.26
#